data_AF-A0A954F7J9-F1
#
_entry.id   AF-A0A954F7J9-F1
#
_cell.length_a   1.000
_cell.length_b   1.000
_cell.length_c   1.000
_cell.angle_alpha   90.00
_cell.angle_beta   90.00
_cell.angle_gamma   90.00
#
_symmetry.space_group_name_H-M   'P 1'
#
loop_
_entity.id
_entity.type
_entity.pdbx_description
1 polymer ?
#
loop_
_entity_poly.entity_id
_entity_poly.type
_entity_poly.pdbx_seq_one_letter_code
_entity_poly.pdbx_strand_id
1 'polypeptide(L)'
;MKVMWLNGRGFLITVLVLFGICILQVSYWVIDQVDFARMIHREMVGVLEDQARWANLHLDIRQKQNWAAGHPNLYLDGHELKVHPERLEILQAALNGRVNRYRWEGGFFLLVLFVGSAVLVRMVRQHGQLLQRQNNFLASVGHELKSPLASIKLSAETLELREMDPPQVRKLSERMLNDVFRLEKFVGNIMDSARLEAGTR
;
A
#
# COMPACT_ATOMS: atom_id res chain seq x y z
N MET A 1 -13.81 -22.16 -2.52
CA MET A 1 -14.14 -20.82 -1.96
C MET A 1 -13.61 -19.79 -2.94
N LYS A 2 -14.52 -19.05 -3.59
CA LYS A 2 -14.33 -18.30 -4.85
C LYS A 2 -13.35 -17.12 -4.69
N VAL A 3 -12.19 -17.22 -5.34
CA VAL A 3 -11.30 -16.09 -5.67
C VAL A 3 -11.94 -15.30 -6.83
N MET A 4 -13.10 -14.69 -6.57
CA MET A 4 -13.92 -13.95 -7.54
C MET A 4 -13.96 -12.45 -7.21
N TRP A 5 -12.97 -11.95 -6.45
CA TRP A 5 -12.97 -10.61 -5.86
C TRP A 5 -12.02 -9.60 -6.51
N LEU A 6 -11.23 -9.97 -7.51
CA LEU A 6 -10.30 -9.05 -8.17
C LEU A 6 -10.86 -8.47 -9.47
N ASN A 7 -12.09 -7.96 -9.42
CA ASN A 7 -12.40 -6.82 -10.27
C ASN A 7 -11.57 -5.64 -9.73
N GLY A 8 -10.92 -4.86 -10.61
CA GLY A 8 -10.04 -3.76 -10.18
C GLY A 8 -10.69 -2.76 -9.21
N ARG A 9 -12.03 -2.67 -9.23
CA ARG A 9 -12.84 -1.92 -8.25
C ARG A 9 -12.90 -2.58 -6.87
N GLY A 10 -13.07 -3.90 -6.78
CA GLY A 10 -13.10 -4.64 -5.52
C GLY A 10 -11.77 -4.55 -4.77
N PHE A 11 -10.67 -4.75 -5.49
CA PHE A 11 -9.32 -4.57 -4.93
C PHE A 11 -9.08 -3.14 -4.44
N LEU A 12 -9.49 -2.12 -5.20
CA LEU A 12 -9.37 -0.73 -4.79
C LEU A 12 -10.15 -0.46 -3.50
N ILE A 13 -11.40 -0.96 -3.40
CA ILE A 13 -12.23 -0.81 -2.20
C ILE A 13 -11.56 -1.47 -1.01
N THR A 14 -11.04 -2.70 -1.14
CA THR A 14 -10.32 -3.37 -0.05
C THR A 14 -9.09 -2.58 0.40
N VAL A 15 -8.29 -2.07 -0.53
CA VAL A 15 -7.11 -1.23 -0.20
C VAL A 15 -7.54 0.05 0.53
N LEU A 16 -8.60 0.72 0.07
CA LEU A 16 -9.12 1.92 0.72
C LEU A 16 -9.68 1.64 2.12
N VAL A 17 -10.37 0.52 2.31
CA VAL A 17 -10.89 0.09 3.63
C VAL A 17 -9.73 -0.19 4.58
N LEU A 18 -8.73 -0.96 4.15
CA LEU A 18 -7.53 -1.24 4.95
C LEU A 18 -6.78 0.05 5.29
N PHE A 19 -6.66 0.98 4.34
CA PHE A 19 -6.04 2.28 4.56
C PHE A 19 -6.80 3.10 5.61
N GLY A 20 -8.14 3.12 5.54
CA GLY A 20 -8.99 3.77 6.52
C GLY A 20 -8.83 3.18 7.93
N ILE A 21 -8.77 1.85 8.03
CA ILE A 21 -8.50 1.16 9.30
C ILE A 21 -7.12 1.54 9.85
N CYS A 22 -6.08 1.57 9.00
CA CYS A 22 -4.74 1.96 9.41
C CYS A 22 -4.67 3.40 9.90
N ILE A 23 -5.35 4.34 9.22
CA ILE A 23 -5.45 5.73 9.68
C ILE A 23 -6.11 5.80 11.05
N LEU A 24 -7.22 5.09 11.25
CA LEU A 24 -7.91 5.05 12.55
C LEU A 24 -7.00 4.48 13.64
N GLN A 25 -6.30 3.38 13.37
CA GLN A 25 -5.40 2.74 14.33
C GLN A 25 -4.22 3.64 14.69
N VAL A 26 -3.56 4.27 13.71
CA VAL A 26 -2.44 5.19 13.96
C VAL A 26 -2.93 6.44 14.68
N SER A 27 -4.07 7.00 14.29
CA SER A 27 -4.64 8.17 14.96
C SER A 27 -4.97 7.85 16.42
N TYR A 28 -5.59 6.70 16.67
CA TYR A 28 -5.86 6.21 18.03
C TYR A 28 -4.57 6.05 18.83
N TRP A 29 -3.55 5.40 18.28
CA TRP A 29 -2.25 5.21 18.93
C TRP A 29 -1.57 6.55 19.26
N VAL A 30 -1.59 7.53 18.34
CA VAL A 30 -1.02 8.86 18.59
C VAL A 30 -1.78 9.56 19.71
N ILE A 31 -3.11 9.50 19.72
CA ILE A 31 -3.94 10.11 20.78
C ILE A 31 -3.59 9.47 22.14
N ASP A 32 -3.57 8.15 22.20
CA ASP A 32 -3.25 7.40 23.42
C ASP A 32 -1.84 7.75 23.95
N GLN A 33 -0.83 7.78 23.08
CA GLN A 33 0.53 8.17 23.47
C GLN A 33 0.64 9.61 23.96
N VAL A 34 -0.10 10.52 23.35
CA VAL A 34 -0.14 11.93 23.76
C VAL A 34 -0.82 12.07 25.12
N ASP A 35 -1.92 11.35 25.33
CA ASP A 35 -2.65 11.40 26.59
C ASP A 35 -1.87 10.74 27.73
N PHE A 36 -1.16 9.65 27.46
CA PHE A 36 -0.21 9.04 28.38
C PHE A 36 0.94 9.99 28.74
N ALA A 37 1.54 10.64 27.74
CA ALA A 37 2.60 11.62 27.98
C ALA A 37 2.12 12.78 28.87
N ARG A 38 0.93 13.33 28.56
CA ARG A 38 0.30 14.39 29.37
C ARG A 38 -0.03 13.92 30.78
N MET A 39 -0.51 12.68 30.93
CA MET A 39 -0.83 12.09 32.23
C MET A 39 0.41 12.03 33.13
N ILE A 40 1.51 11.47 32.62
CA ILE A 40 2.78 11.42 33.35
C ILE A 40 3.23 12.81 33.79
N HIS A 41 3.14 13.81 32.92
CA HIS A 41 3.54 15.16 33.29
C HIS A 41 2.64 15.79 34.36
N ARG A 42 1.32 15.63 34.24
CA ARG A 42 0.39 16.10 35.28
C ARG A 42 0.70 15.44 36.63
N GLU A 43 1.04 14.16 36.62
CA GLU A 43 1.42 13.42 37.83
C GLU A 43 2.75 13.93 38.40
N MET A 44 3.78 14.12 37.57
CA MET A 44 5.06 14.69 38.00
C MET A 44 4.92 16.09 38.59
N VAL A 45 4.14 16.97 37.96
CA VAL A 45 3.88 18.33 38.47
C VAL A 45 3.06 18.25 39.76
N GLY A 46 2.04 17.40 39.80
CA GLY A 46 1.20 17.20 40.97
C GLY A 46 2.00 16.79 42.21
N VAL A 47 2.96 15.87 42.07
CA VAL A 47 3.84 15.46 43.18
C VAL A 47 4.67 16.64 43.72
N LEU A 48 5.21 17.48 42.84
CA LEU A 48 6.00 18.66 43.26
C LEU A 48 5.12 19.72 43.94
N GLU A 49 3.93 19.95 43.41
CA GLU A 49 2.96 20.90 43.98
C GLU A 49 2.43 20.40 45.33
N ASP A 50 2.15 19.10 45.46
CA ASP A 50 1.68 18.50 46.70
C ASP A 50 2.77 18.54 47.80
N GLN A 51 4.04 18.37 47.43
CA GLN A 51 5.18 18.58 48.35
C GLN A 51 5.25 20.03 48.84
N ALA A 52 5.14 21.00 47.93
CA ALA A 52 5.12 22.42 48.27
C ALA A 52 3.92 22.77 49.17
N ARG A 53 2.74 22.24 48.84
CA ARG A 53 1.49 22.44 49.59
C ARG A 53 1.58 21.87 51.00
N TRP A 54 2.07 20.64 51.14
CA TRP A 54 2.25 20.01 52.45
C TRP A 54 3.21 20.82 53.33
N ALA A 55 4.35 21.25 52.77
CA ALA A 55 5.32 22.06 53.47
C ALA A 55 4.75 23.44 53.87
N ASN A 56 3.88 24.02 53.04
CA ASN A 56 3.22 25.28 53.36
C ASN A 56 2.24 25.21 54.52
N LEU A 57 1.56 24.07 54.68
CA LEU A 57 0.56 23.81 55.71
C LEU A 57 1.18 23.43 57.07
N HIS A 58 2.32 22.73 57.06
CA HIS A 58 2.86 22.09 58.27
C HIS A 58 4.15 22.71 58.81
N LEU A 59 4.88 23.53 58.04
CA LEU A 59 6.16 24.07 58.45
C LEU A 59 6.08 25.57 58.79
N ASP A 60 6.81 26.00 59.81
CA ASP A 60 7.03 27.41 60.12
C ASP A 60 7.99 28.07 59.09
N ILE A 61 8.12 29.40 59.12
CA ILE A 61 8.94 30.14 58.14
C ILE A 61 10.43 29.72 58.16
N ARG A 62 11.04 29.47 59.34
CA ARG A 62 12.44 29.02 59.42
C ARG A 62 12.59 27.58 58.93
N GLN A 63 11.64 26.72 59.25
CA GLN A 63 11.59 25.34 58.80
C GLN A 63 11.41 25.26 57.28
N LYS A 64 10.53 26.10 56.70
CA LYS A 64 10.36 26.21 55.24
C LYS A 64 11.67 26.63 54.56
N GLN A 65 12.40 27.57 55.16
CA GLN A 65 13.69 28.03 54.62
C GLN A 65 14.76 26.93 54.64
N ASN A 66 14.84 26.16 55.72
CA ASN A 66 15.73 25.00 55.81
C ASN A 66 15.29 23.86 54.88
N TRP A 67 13.97 23.66 54.71
CA TRP A 67 13.41 22.65 53.82
C TRP A 67 13.69 22.98 52.35
N ALA A 68 13.56 24.25 51.95
CA ALA A 68 13.92 24.75 50.63
C ALA A 68 15.41 24.48 50.32
N ALA A 69 16.29 24.69 51.30
CA ALA A 69 17.72 24.41 51.14
C ALA A 69 18.03 22.91 50.88
N GLY A 70 17.18 22.01 51.35
CA GLY A 70 17.28 20.57 51.09
C GLY A 70 16.57 20.09 49.81
N HIS A 71 15.73 20.93 49.19
CA HIS A 71 14.89 20.56 48.05
C HIS A 71 15.12 21.53 46.88
N PRO A 72 16.05 21.22 45.95
CA PRO A 72 16.42 22.11 44.83
C PRO A 72 15.30 22.43 43.82
N ASN A 73 14.13 21.83 44.00
CA ASN A 73 12.96 22.03 43.15
C ASN A 73 11.99 23.06 43.73
N LEU A 74 12.21 23.50 44.98
CA LEU A 74 11.36 24.43 45.71
C LEU A 74 12.13 25.71 46.05
N TYR A 75 11.46 26.85 45.99
CA TYR A 75 11.97 28.13 46.45
C TYR A 75 10.96 28.82 47.37
N LEU A 76 11.47 29.69 48.24
CA LEU A 76 10.64 30.50 49.12
C LEU A 76 10.28 31.81 48.40
N ASP A 77 8.99 32.04 48.17
CA ASP A 77 8.43 33.28 47.64
C ASP A 77 7.67 33.99 48.76
N GLY A 78 8.33 34.94 49.43
CA GLY A 78 7.82 35.56 50.65
C GLY A 78 7.68 34.56 51.80
N HIS A 79 6.45 34.11 52.06
CA HIS A 79 6.12 33.14 53.12
C HIS A 79 5.65 31.77 52.59
N GLU A 80 5.60 31.60 51.26
CA GLU A 80 5.15 30.38 50.60
C GLU A 80 6.29 29.66 49.88
N LEU A 81 6.39 28.35 50.08
CA LEU A 81 7.19 27.46 49.25
C LEU A 81 6.47 27.25 47.91
N LYS A 82 7.16 27.51 46.79
CA LYS A 82 6.67 27.29 45.44
C LYS A 82 7.66 26.46 44.63
N VAL A 83 7.17 25.74 43.63
CA VAL A 83 8.02 24.98 42.70
C VAL A 83 8.70 25.96 41.76
N HIS A 84 10.01 25.81 41.55
CA HIS A 84 10.77 26.68 40.63
C HIS A 84 10.11 26.74 39.24
N PRO A 85 9.83 27.94 38.70
CA PRO A 85 9.18 28.08 37.39
C PRO A 85 10.01 27.44 36.27
N GLU A 86 11.34 27.53 36.35
CA GLU A 86 12.27 26.88 35.42
C GLU A 86 12.11 25.34 35.39
N ARG A 87 11.80 24.71 36.53
CA ARG A 87 11.55 23.26 36.59
C ARG A 87 10.26 22.89 35.85
N LEU A 88 9.22 23.72 36.00
CA LEU A 88 7.95 23.56 35.28
C LEU A 88 8.14 23.77 33.77
N GLU A 89 8.93 24.77 33.37
CA GLU A 89 9.27 25.02 31.97
C GLU A 89 10.05 23.87 31.33
N ILE A 90 11.06 23.32 32.02
CA ILE A 90 11.82 22.17 31.53
C ILE A 90 10.91 20.95 31.36
N LEU A 91 10.01 20.70 32.31
CA LEU A 91 9.03 19.61 32.24
C LEU A 91 8.04 19.80 31.09
N GLN A 92 7.59 21.04 30.83
CA GLN A 92 6.73 21.37 29.69
C GLN A 92 7.46 21.26 28.35
N ALA A 93 8.72 21.69 28.28
CA ALA A 93 9.55 21.54 27.08
C ALA A 93 9.78 20.05 26.75
N ALA A 94 10.03 19.22 27.78
CA ALA A 94 10.18 17.78 27.63
C ALA A 94 8.90 17.11 27.11
N LEU A 95 7.73 17.53 27.60
CA LEU A 95 6.44 17.09 27.09
C LEU A 95 6.26 17.41 25.61
N ASN A 96 6.45 18.68 25.24
CA ASN A 96 6.25 19.16 23.88
C ASN A 96 7.15 18.41 22.89
N GLY A 97 8.40 18.14 23.29
CA GLY A 97 9.32 17.31 22.52
C GLY A 97 8.83 15.88 22.32
N ARG A 98 8.28 15.23 23.36
CA ARG A 98 7.72 13.86 23.26
C ARG A 98 6.49 13.82 22.37
N VAL A 99 5.53 14.71 22.59
CA VAL A 99 4.29 14.82 21.81
C VAL A 99 4.58 15.08 20.34
N ASN A 100 5.52 15.98 20.04
CA ASN A 100 5.89 16.27 18.66
C ASN A 100 6.52 15.05 17.97
N ARG A 101 7.38 14.29 18.67
CA ARG A 101 8.00 13.08 18.14
C ARG A 101 6.97 12.02 17.75
N TYR A 102 6.00 11.73 18.61
CA TYR A 102 4.96 10.74 18.32
C TYR A 102 4.06 11.15 17.14
N ARG A 103 3.79 12.46 17.00
CA ARG A 103 3.08 12.99 15.82
C ARG A 103 3.87 12.78 14.53
N TRP A 104 5.18 13.01 14.55
CA TRP A 104 6.05 12.80 13.40
C TRP A 104 6.23 11.32 13.06
N GLU A 105 6.42 10.45 14.06
CA GLU A 105 6.49 9.00 13.86
C GLU A 105 5.19 8.46 13.24
N GLY A 106 4.03 8.84 13.78
CA GLY A 106 2.73 8.46 13.21
C GLY A 106 2.55 8.95 11.78
N GLY A 107 2.90 10.21 11.50
CA GLY A 107 2.87 10.77 10.14
C GLY A 107 3.80 10.04 9.16
N PHE A 108 5.00 9.69 9.60
CA PHE A 108 5.97 8.93 8.80
C PHE A 108 5.44 7.53 8.45
N PHE A 109 4.88 6.81 9.41
CA PHE A 109 4.30 5.47 9.15
C PHE A 109 3.14 5.55 8.15
N LEU A 110 2.27 6.55 8.25
CA LEU A 110 1.17 6.75 7.29
C LEU A 110 1.69 7.09 5.90
N LEU A 111 2.75 7.91 5.79
CA LEU A 111 3.39 8.21 4.51
C LEU A 111 3.94 6.95 3.84
N VAL A 112 4.71 6.14 4.58
CA VAL A 112 5.29 4.89 4.08
C VAL A 112 4.18 3.93 3.64
N LEU A 113 3.13 3.79 4.44
CA LEU A 113 1.99 2.92 4.13
C LEU A 113 1.23 3.40 2.89
N PHE A 114 1.05 4.71 2.71
CA PHE A 114 0.44 5.30 1.52
C PHE A 114 1.28 5.04 0.26
N VAL A 115 2.59 5.32 0.32
CA VAL A 115 3.51 5.08 -0.80
C VAL A 115 3.56 3.60 -1.16
N GLY A 116 3.69 2.71 -0.17
CA GLY A 116 3.70 1.26 -0.37
C GLY A 116 2.40 0.76 -1.01
N SER A 117 1.25 1.24 -0.53
CA SER A 117 -0.06 0.92 -1.09
C SER A 117 -0.20 1.39 -2.54
N ALA A 118 0.28 2.60 -2.86
CA ALA A 118 0.26 3.15 -4.21
C ALA A 118 1.11 2.31 -5.20
N VAL A 119 2.29 1.87 -4.76
CA VAL A 119 3.16 0.97 -5.54
C VAL A 119 2.48 -0.37 -5.80
N LEU A 120 1.89 -1.00 -4.77
CA LEU A 120 1.16 -2.27 -4.92
C LEU A 120 -0.01 -2.14 -5.91
N VAL A 121 -0.81 -1.08 -5.80
CA VAL A 121 -1.93 -0.84 -6.72
C VAL A 121 -1.43 -0.67 -8.15
N ARG A 122 -0.32 0.05 -8.36
CA ARG A 122 0.29 0.21 -9.68
C ARG A 122 0.75 -1.13 -10.25
N MET A 123 1.44 -1.94 -9.46
CA MET A 123 1.93 -3.26 -9.88
C MET A 123 0.78 -4.18 -10.28
N VAL A 124 -0.25 -4.31 -9.43
CA VAL A 124 -1.42 -5.15 -9.73
C VAL A 124 -2.12 -4.72 -11.02
N ARG A 125 -2.27 -3.40 -11.24
CA ARG A 125 -2.86 -2.88 -12.49
C ARG A 125 -2.01 -3.21 -13.72
N GLN A 126 -0.69 -3.07 -13.61
CA GLN A 126 0.22 -3.39 -14.72
C GLN A 126 0.18 -4.88 -15.08
N HIS A 127 0.19 -5.77 -14.08
CA HIS A 127 0.04 -7.22 -14.31
C HIS A 127 -1.29 -7.56 -14.96
N GLY A 128 -2.39 -6.96 -14.49
CA GLY A 128 -3.71 -7.18 -15.10
C GLY A 128 -3.78 -6.72 -16.56
N GLN A 129 -3.19 -5.57 -16.89
CA GLN A 129 -3.12 -5.07 -18.26
C GLN A 129 -2.29 -5.99 -19.17
N LEU A 130 -1.17 -6.52 -18.67
CA LEU A 130 -0.34 -7.45 -19.42
C LEU A 130 -1.10 -8.75 -19.73
N LEU A 131 -1.77 -9.34 -18.73
CA LEU A 131 -2.59 -10.54 -18.92
C LEU A 131 -3.72 -10.30 -19.90
N GLN A 132 -4.38 -9.14 -19.84
CA GLN A 132 -5.42 -8.79 -20.80
C GLN A 132 -4.88 -8.70 -22.24
N ARG A 133 -3.69 -8.11 -22.43
CA ARG A 133 -3.04 -8.05 -23.74
C ARG A 133 -2.69 -9.44 -24.28
N GLN A 134 -2.14 -10.31 -23.43
CA GLN A 134 -1.86 -11.70 -23.79
C GLN A 134 -3.13 -12.45 -24.19
N ASN A 135 -4.22 -12.33 -23.42
CA ASN A 135 -5.50 -12.97 -23.73
C ASN A 135 -6.09 -12.44 -25.04
N ASN A 136 -6.08 -11.12 -25.26
CA ASN A 136 -6.56 -10.53 -26.51
C ASN A 136 -5.72 -11.00 -27.72
N PHE A 137 -4.40 -11.10 -27.54
CA PHE A 137 -3.51 -11.63 -28.57
C PHE A 137 -3.84 -13.09 -28.90
N LEU A 138 -3.93 -13.97 -27.89
CA LEU A 138 -4.29 -15.38 -28.10
C LEU A 138 -5.66 -15.54 -28.77
N ALA A 139 -6.64 -14.73 -28.37
CA ALA A 139 -7.95 -14.72 -29.01
C ALA A 139 -7.87 -14.31 -30.49
N SER A 140 -7.14 -13.24 -30.81
CA SER A 140 -6.92 -12.79 -32.19
C SER A 140 -6.20 -13.85 -33.02
N VAL A 141 -5.12 -14.44 -32.51
CA VAL A 141 -4.40 -15.53 -33.17
C VAL A 141 -5.34 -16.71 -33.44
N GLY A 142 -6.13 -17.13 -32.46
CA GLY A 142 -7.11 -18.21 -32.64
C GLY A 142 -8.14 -17.92 -33.74
N HIS A 143 -8.62 -16.67 -33.83
CA HIS A 143 -9.56 -16.26 -34.87
C HIS A 143 -8.92 -16.28 -36.27
N GLU A 144 -7.71 -15.75 -36.41
CA GLU A 144 -6.97 -15.73 -37.68
C GLU A 144 -6.61 -17.15 -38.16
N LEU A 145 -6.32 -18.09 -37.24
CA LEU A 145 -6.05 -19.49 -37.57
C LEU A 145 -7.30 -20.27 -37.98
N LYS A 146 -8.48 -19.94 -37.42
CA LYS A 146 -9.72 -20.68 -37.64
C LYS A 146 -10.20 -20.62 -39.10
N SER A 147 -10.04 -19.47 -39.76
CA SER A 147 -10.48 -19.24 -41.14
C SER A 147 -9.74 -20.12 -42.17
N PRO A 148 -8.39 -20.11 -42.25
CA PRO A 148 -7.66 -20.97 -43.17
C PRO A 148 -7.83 -22.46 -42.82
N LEU A 149 -7.90 -22.81 -41.54
CA LEU A 149 -8.14 -24.20 -41.11
C LEU A 149 -9.52 -24.70 -41.57
N ALA A 150 -10.56 -23.86 -41.48
CA ALA A 150 -11.89 -24.20 -41.98
C ALA A 150 -11.90 -24.35 -43.51
N SER A 151 -11.16 -23.51 -44.25
CA SER A 151 -11.02 -23.60 -45.71
C SER A 151 -10.34 -24.91 -46.14
N ILE A 152 -9.25 -25.28 -45.46
CA ILE A 152 -8.54 -26.54 -45.70
C ILE A 152 -9.47 -27.72 -45.41
N LYS A 153 -10.15 -27.70 -44.26
CA LYS A 153 -11.08 -28.76 -43.87
C LYS A 153 -12.21 -28.94 -44.89
N LEU A 154 -12.85 -27.86 -45.32
CA LEU A 154 -13.93 -27.90 -46.32
C LEU A 154 -13.44 -28.45 -47.66
N SER A 155 -12.23 -28.06 -48.08
CA SER A 155 -11.61 -28.56 -49.31
C SER A 155 -11.32 -30.06 -49.20
N ALA A 156 -10.79 -30.53 -48.06
CA ALA A 156 -10.56 -31.96 -47.81
C ALA A 156 -11.87 -32.76 -47.79
N GLU A 157 -12.90 -32.29 -47.09
CA GLU A 157 -14.23 -32.92 -47.08
C GLU A 157 -14.85 -33.00 -48.48
N THR A 158 -14.63 -31.99 -49.33
CA THR A 158 -15.13 -31.99 -50.70
C THR A 158 -14.43 -33.04 -51.57
N LEU A 159 -13.11 -33.23 -51.39
CA LEU A 159 -12.36 -34.29 -52.07
C LEU A 159 -12.79 -35.69 -51.63
N GLU A 160 -13.20 -35.85 -50.38
CA GLU A 160 -13.66 -37.14 -49.84
C GLU A 160 -15.08 -37.48 -50.32
N LEU A 161 -15.98 -36.49 -50.35
CA LEU A 161 -17.41 -36.72 -50.56
C LEU A 161 -17.87 -36.67 -52.02
N ARG A 162 -17.06 -36.16 -52.96
CA ARG A 162 -17.47 -35.97 -54.36
C ARG A 162 -16.52 -36.66 -55.33
N GLU A 163 -17.08 -37.35 -56.30
CA GLU A 163 -16.35 -37.74 -57.51
C GLU A 163 -16.09 -36.49 -58.35
N MET A 164 -14.81 -36.24 -58.65
CA MET A 164 -14.34 -35.02 -59.28
C MET A 164 -13.35 -35.35 -60.40
N ASP A 165 -13.42 -34.60 -61.49
CA ASP A 165 -12.44 -34.73 -62.57
C ASP A 165 -11.03 -34.32 -62.10
N PRO A 166 -9.96 -34.91 -62.66
CA PRO A 166 -8.57 -34.58 -62.32
C PRO A 166 -8.23 -33.08 -62.24
N PRO A 167 -8.74 -32.19 -63.12
CA PRO A 167 -8.48 -30.76 -63.04
C PRO A 167 -9.08 -30.10 -61.78
N GLN A 168 -10.24 -30.56 -61.33
CA GLN A 168 -10.92 -30.02 -60.14
C GLN A 168 -10.22 -30.45 -58.86
N VAL A 169 -9.77 -31.71 -58.78
CA VAL A 169 -8.96 -32.24 -57.69
C VAL A 169 -7.66 -31.44 -57.54
N ARG A 170 -6.98 -31.17 -58.66
CA ARG A 170 -5.75 -30.37 -58.69
C ARG A 170 -5.99 -28.95 -58.19
N LYS A 171 -7.05 -28.28 -58.66
CA LYS A 171 -7.43 -26.93 -58.22
C LYS A 171 -7.72 -26.86 -56.72
N LEU A 172 -8.41 -27.86 -56.15
CA LEU A 172 -8.71 -27.89 -54.72
C LEU A 172 -7.45 -28.16 -53.88
N SER A 173 -6.58 -29.05 -54.36
CA SER A 173 -5.29 -29.34 -53.73
C SER A 173 -4.38 -28.10 -53.72
N GLU A 174 -4.31 -27.36 -54.83
CA GLU A 174 -3.58 -26.09 -54.92
C GLU A 174 -4.13 -25.03 -53.96
N ARG A 175 -5.46 -24.98 -53.77
CA ARG A 175 -6.08 -24.08 -52.79
C ARG A 175 -5.70 -24.44 -51.36
N MET A 176 -5.74 -25.72 -51.00
CA MET A 176 -5.31 -26.21 -49.68
C MET A 176 -3.84 -25.89 -49.42
N LEU A 177 -2.94 -26.14 -50.38
CA LEU A 177 -1.52 -25.83 -50.25
C LEU A 177 -1.30 -24.33 -50.02
N ASN A 178 -2.01 -23.47 -50.75
CA ASN A 178 -1.93 -22.02 -50.55
C ASN A 178 -2.41 -21.60 -49.15
N ASP A 179 -3.45 -22.23 -48.61
CA ASP A 179 -3.93 -21.96 -47.24
C ASP A 179 -2.92 -22.44 -46.18
N VAL A 180 -2.22 -23.55 -46.42
CA VAL A 180 -1.11 -24.03 -45.57
C VAL A 180 0.05 -23.03 -45.58
N PHE A 181 0.49 -22.56 -46.76
CA PHE A 181 1.55 -21.55 -46.86
C PHE A 181 1.18 -20.23 -46.15
N ARG A 182 -0.08 -19.81 -46.24
CA ARG A 182 -0.58 -18.64 -45.49
C ARG A 182 -0.48 -18.85 -43.98
N LEU A 183 -0.86 -20.03 -43.49
CA LEU A 183 -0.75 -20.44 -42.10
C LEU A 183 0.71 -20.43 -41.61
N GLU A 184 1.62 -21.03 -42.38
CA GLU A 184 3.05 -21.04 -42.06
C GLU A 184 3.62 -19.62 -41.95
N LYS A 185 3.31 -18.74 -42.91
CA LYS A 185 3.74 -17.34 -42.87
C LYS A 185 3.18 -16.60 -41.66
N PHE A 186 1.92 -16.84 -41.31
CA PHE A 186 1.29 -16.22 -40.15
C PHE A 186 1.95 -16.66 -38.84
N VAL A 187 2.20 -17.96 -38.66
CA VAL A 187 2.93 -18.49 -37.49
C VAL A 187 4.36 -17.95 -37.44
N GLY A 188 5.05 -17.88 -38.58
CA GLY A 188 6.38 -17.28 -38.68
C GLY A 188 6.41 -15.84 -38.18
N ASN A 189 5.48 -15.00 -38.66
CA ASN A 189 5.36 -13.61 -38.22
C ASN A 189 5.12 -13.48 -36.70
N ILE A 190 4.34 -14.40 -36.09
CA ILE A 190 4.12 -14.44 -34.64
C ILE A 190 5.43 -14.76 -33.90
N MET A 191 6.17 -15.77 -34.36
CA MET A 191 7.43 -16.17 -33.74
C MET A 191 8.49 -15.08 -33.83
N ASP A 192 8.56 -14.37 -34.97
CA ASP A 192 9.46 -13.23 -35.16
C ASP A 192 9.08 -12.07 -34.23
N SER A 193 7.79 -11.76 -34.08
CA SER A 193 7.32 -10.75 -33.13
C SER A 193 7.66 -11.12 -31.68
N ALA A 194 7.52 -12.39 -31.29
CA ALA A 194 7.86 -12.84 -29.94
C ALA A 194 9.37 -12.75 -29.65
N ARG A 195 10.22 -13.03 -30.65
CA ARG A 195 11.67 -12.87 -30.54
C ARG A 195 12.09 -11.40 -30.40
N LEU A 196 11.45 -10.50 -31.16
CA LEU A 196 11.70 -9.06 -31.07
C LEU A 196 11.31 -8.50 -29.69
N GLU A 197 10.17 -8.91 -29.12
CA GLU A 197 9.79 -8.52 -27.76
C GLU A 197 10.75 -9.06 -26.69
N ALA A 198 11.33 -10.24 -26.89
CA ALA A 198 12.29 -10.84 -25.96
C ALA A 198 13.70 -10.21 -26.04
N GLY A 199 14.15 -9.81 -27.23
CA GLY A 199 15.47 -9.22 -27.45
C GLY A 199 15.59 -7.72 -27.13
N THR A 200 14.46 -7.03 -26.92
CA THR A 200 14.41 -5.59 -26.58
C THR A 200 14.35 -5.35 -25.06
N ARG A 201 14.50 -6.39 -24.24
CA ARG A 201 14.42 -6.33 -22.78
C ARG A 201 15.76 -6.51 -22.09
#